data_AF-A0A842M8V4-F1
#
_entry.id   AF-A0A842M8V4-F1
#
_cell.length_a   1.000
_cell.length_b   1.000
_cell.length_c   1.000
_cell.angle_alpha   90.00
_cell.angle_beta   90.00
_cell.angle_gamma   90.00
#
_symmetry.space_group_name_H-M   'P 1'
#
loop_
_entity.id
_entity.type
_entity.pdbx_description
1 polymer ?
#
loop_
_entity_poly.entity_id
_entity_poly.type
_entity_poly.pdbx_seq_one_letter_code
_entity_poly.pdbx_strand_id
1 'polypeptide(L)'
;MGLLDAIRENMERGAPLEELVKDLCWKDFEGFAADIFSENGFIVYRNVRFATGSGRRRYEIDVAAFQRPRVVLVDCKHWGVRAGKSSGIRGAAVKQGIRAHQFEGKLPEVFPEATAWERALVIPVIVTLHQEEVIEHNGVFVAPIFKLNQFIEELRCGIFDGREIKVTSLRQFLGV
;
A
#
# COMPACT_ATOMS: atom_id res chain seq x y z
N MET A 1 6.96 10.06 -21.79
CA MET A 1 5.53 10.11 -21.41
C MET A 1 5.29 8.93 -20.50
N GLY A 2 5.09 9.19 -19.21
CA GLY A 2 4.85 8.13 -18.22
C GLY A 2 3.49 7.48 -18.43
N LEU A 3 3.27 6.32 -17.81
CA LEU A 3 1.98 5.64 -17.83
C LEU A 3 0.87 6.52 -17.23
N LEU A 4 1.19 7.29 -16.17
CA LEU A 4 0.32 8.32 -15.61
C LEU A 4 -0.08 9.40 -16.62
N ASP A 5 0.86 9.92 -17.40
CA ASP A 5 0.59 10.97 -18.38
C ASP A 5 -0.41 10.47 -19.43
N ALA A 6 -0.22 9.24 -19.90
CA ALA A 6 -1.12 8.61 -20.86
C ALA A 6 -2.51 8.35 -20.25
N ILE A 7 -2.58 7.88 -19.00
CA ILE A 7 -3.87 7.67 -18.32
C ILE A 7 -4.57 9.00 -18.07
N ARG A 8 -3.86 10.02 -17.60
CA ARG A 8 -4.38 11.38 -17.34
C ARG A 8 -4.92 12.01 -18.61
N GLU A 9 -4.18 11.97 -19.71
CA GLU A 9 -4.62 12.50 -21.00
C GLU A 9 -5.90 11.81 -21.50
N ASN A 10 -6.00 10.49 -21.31
CA ASN A 10 -7.21 9.76 -21.68
C ASN A 10 -8.39 10.03 -20.73
N MET A 11 -8.14 10.24 -19.43
CA MET A 11 -9.17 10.69 -18.49
C MET A 11 -9.69 12.09 -18.85
N GLU A 12 -8.82 13.02 -19.24
CA GLU A 12 -9.20 14.35 -19.73
C GLU A 12 -10.07 14.29 -21.00
N ARG A 13 -9.90 13.23 -21.80
CA ARG A 13 -10.75 12.91 -22.96
C ARG A 13 -12.05 12.18 -22.60
N GLY A 14 -12.33 11.99 -21.31
CA GLY A 14 -13.57 11.41 -20.80
C GLY A 14 -13.58 9.88 -20.72
N ALA A 15 -12.43 9.21 -20.92
CA ALA A 15 -12.37 7.77 -20.77
C ALA A 15 -12.46 7.37 -19.29
N PRO A 16 -13.30 6.39 -18.92
CA PRO A 16 -13.36 5.89 -17.55
C PRO A 16 -12.01 5.30 -17.14
N LEU A 17 -11.50 5.64 -15.95
CA LEU A 17 -10.20 5.14 -15.49
C LEU A 17 -10.16 3.61 -15.54
N GLU A 18 -11.26 2.94 -15.18
CA GLU A 18 -11.38 1.48 -15.22
C GLU A 18 -11.12 0.90 -16.61
N GLU A 19 -11.50 1.60 -17.67
CA GLU A 19 -11.24 1.16 -19.05
C GLU A 19 -9.79 1.37 -19.48
N LEU A 20 -9.12 2.38 -18.93
CA LEU A 20 -7.73 2.70 -19.21
C LEU A 20 -6.76 1.77 -18.47
N VAL A 21 -7.17 1.30 -17.30
CA VAL A 21 -6.32 0.45 -16.46
C VAL A 21 -6.60 -1.06 -16.59
N LYS A 22 -7.68 -1.47 -17.27
CA LYS A 22 -8.05 -2.89 -17.42
C LYS A 22 -7.02 -3.74 -18.16
N ASP A 23 -6.31 -3.13 -19.11
CA ASP A 23 -5.35 -3.81 -20.00
C ASP A 23 -3.92 -3.70 -19.47
N LEU A 24 -3.72 -3.01 -18.34
CA LEU A 24 -2.42 -2.94 -17.68
C LEU A 24 -2.00 -4.33 -17.24
N CYS A 25 -0.77 -4.71 -17.57
CA CYS A 25 -0.21 -5.90 -16.97
C CYS A 25 -0.02 -5.66 -15.47
N TRP A 26 0.05 -6.73 -14.68
CA TRP A 26 0.17 -6.65 -13.22
C TRP A 26 1.27 -5.68 -12.75
N LYS A 27 2.43 -5.65 -13.44
CA LYS A 27 3.55 -4.75 -13.14
C LYS A 27 3.25 -3.28 -13.39
N ASP A 28 2.41 -2.99 -14.39
CA ASP A 28 2.00 -1.64 -14.74
C ASP A 28 0.99 -1.11 -13.72
N PHE A 29 0.09 -1.97 -13.21
CA PHE A 29 -0.85 -1.62 -12.15
C PHE A 29 -0.14 -1.26 -10.83
N GLU A 30 0.85 -2.06 -10.41
CA GLU A 30 1.69 -1.73 -9.25
C GLU A 30 2.48 -0.42 -9.47
N GLY A 31 2.97 -0.21 -10.69
CA GLY A 31 3.65 1.02 -11.08
C GLY A 31 2.72 2.23 -10.93
N PHE A 32 1.51 2.13 -11.47
CA PHE A 32 0.51 3.18 -11.41
C PHE A 32 0.08 3.51 -9.97
N ALA A 33 -0.08 2.51 -9.10
CA ALA A 33 -0.34 2.76 -7.68
C ALA A 33 0.82 3.49 -6.99
N ALA A 34 2.07 3.07 -7.24
CA ALA A 34 3.27 3.71 -6.70
C ALA A 34 3.43 5.17 -7.17
N ASP A 35 3.12 5.39 -8.43
CA ASP A 35 3.11 6.68 -9.10
C ASP A 35 2.11 7.65 -8.45
N ILE A 36 0.87 7.22 -8.17
CA ILE A 36 -0.12 8.03 -7.44
C ILE A 36 0.40 8.44 -6.05
N PHE A 37 1.00 7.52 -5.28
CA PHE A 37 1.59 7.87 -3.98
C PHE A 37 2.74 8.88 -4.12
N SER A 38 3.59 8.70 -5.12
CA SER A 38 4.75 9.57 -5.38
C SER A 38 4.31 10.99 -5.76
N GLU A 39 3.31 11.13 -6.64
CA GLU A 39 2.70 12.43 -6.98
C GLU A 39 2.08 13.13 -5.76
N ASN A 40 1.63 12.36 -4.78
CA ASN A 40 1.12 12.85 -3.49
C ASN A 40 2.22 13.10 -2.43
N GLY A 41 3.49 13.13 -2.83
CA GLY A 41 4.61 13.51 -1.96
C GLY A 41 5.01 12.42 -0.96
N PHE A 42 4.70 11.16 -1.23
CA PHE A 42 5.28 10.03 -0.49
C PHE A 42 6.63 9.65 -1.10
N ILE A 43 7.55 9.18 -0.27
CA ILE A 43 8.70 8.41 -0.74
C ILE A 43 8.20 6.98 -0.96
N VAL A 44 8.43 6.40 -2.15
CA VAL A 44 7.83 5.13 -2.54
C VAL A 44 8.87 4.11 -2.93
N TYR A 45 8.81 2.92 -2.32
CA TYR A 45 9.58 1.74 -2.70
C TYR A 45 8.66 0.66 -3.25
N ARG A 46 9.08 0.00 -4.33
CA ARG A 46 8.33 -1.10 -4.97
C ARG A 46 9.00 -2.44 -4.73
N ASN A 47 8.22 -3.52 -4.72
CA ASN A 47 8.69 -4.91 -4.56
C ASN A 47 9.58 -5.09 -3.31
N VAL A 48 9.16 -4.53 -2.18
CA VAL A 48 9.93 -4.54 -0.94
C VAL A 48 9.91 -5.94 -0.35
N ARG A 49 11.05 -6.61 -0.37
CA ARG A 49 11.23 -7.96 0.16
C ARG A 49 12.00 -7.93 1.47
N PHE A 50 11.48 -8.62 2.48
CA PHE A 50 12.13 -8.73 3.77
C PHE A 50 11.92 -10.11 4.37
N ALA A 51 12.76 -10.46 5.34
CA ALA A 51 12.66 -11.73 6.07
C ALA A 51 12.62 -11.49 7.57
N THR A 52 11.92 -12.35 8.31
CA THR A 52 11.85 -12.27 9.78
C THR A 52 12.34 -13.57 10.44
N GLY A 53 12.72 -13.46 11.71
CA GLY A 53 13.39 -14.55 12.46
C GLY A 53 14.78 -14.85 11.86
N SER A 54 15.13 -16.14 11.77
CA SER A 54 16.38 -16.62 11.17
C SER A 54 16.40 -16.62 9.63
N GLY A 55 15.59 -15.79 8.98
CA GLY A 55 15.52 -15.69 7.51
C GLY A 55 14.65 -16.74 6.81
N ARG A 56 13.97 -17.62 7.57
CA ARG A 56 13.17 -18.73 7.02
C ARG A 56 11.86 -18.29 6.38
N ARG A 57 11.27 -17.18 6.84
CA ARG A 57 10.03 -16.61 6.27
C ARG A 57 10.36 -15.33 5.52
N ARG A 58 9.91 -15.25 4.28
CA ARG A 58 10.07 -14.10 3.39
C ARG A 58 8.71 -13.48 3.10
N TYR A 59 8.68 -12.17 3.07
CA TYR A 59 7.51 -11.37 2.80
C TYR A 59 7.81 -10.39 1.69
N GLU A 60 6.78 -9.99 0.98
CA GLU A 60 6.83 -9.01 -0.10
C GLU A 60 5.69 -8.03 0.09
N ILE A 61 5.99 -6.75 -0.07
CA ILE A 61 5.05 -5.64 -0.15
C ILE A 61 5.22 -5.04 -1.55
N ASP A 62 4.15 -5.01 -2.33
CA ASP A 62 4.20 -4.56 -3.73
C ASP A 62 4.61 -3.09 -3.79
N VAL A 63 4.01 -2.25 -2.93
CA VAL A 63 4.36 -0.83 -2.77
C VAL A 63 4.38 -0.45 -1.29
N ALA A 64 5.48 0.14 -0.82
CA ALA A 64 5.59 0.76 0.49
C ALA A 64 5.77 2.28 0.30
N ALA A 65 4.85 3.07 0.87
CA ALA A 65 4.84 4.52 0.75
C ALA A 65 5.04 5.18 2.13
N PHE A 66 6.00 6.09 2.22
CA PHE A 66 6.44 6.70 3.46
C PHE A 66 6.22 8.22 3.45
N GLN A 67 5.50 8.73 4.43
CA GLN A 67 5.31 10.17 4.66
C GLN A 67 5.02 10.41 6.14
N ARG A 68 5.97 10.98 6.89
CA ARG A 68 5.88 11.12 8.36
C ARG A 68 4.49 11.64 8.81
N PRO A 69 3.79 10.96 9.76
CA PRO A 69 4.19 9.74 10.47
C PRO A 69 3.68 8.44 9.81
N ARG A 70 3.16 8.46 8.59
CA ARG A 70 2.45 7.36 7.95
C ARG A 70 3.36 6.46 7.11
N VAL A 71 3.12 5.16 7.23
CA VAL A 71 3.74 4.08 6.46
C VAL A 71 2.62 3.25 5.85
N VAL A 72 2.36 3.46 4.56
CA VAL A 72 1.29 2.75 3.84
C VAL A 72 1.87 1.53 3.15
N LEU A 73 1.34 0.36 3.45
CA LEU A 73 1.79 -0.92 2.89
C LEU A 73 0.72 -1.47 1.95
N VAL A 74 1.02 -1.46 0.66
CA VAL A 74 0.06 -1.75 -0.41
C VAL A 74 0.27 -3.15 -0.95
N ASP A 75 -0.81 -3.92 -1.02
CA ASP A 75 -0.91 -5.15 -1.83
C ASP A 75 -1.82 -4.86 -3.03
N CYS A 76 -1.27 -4.89 -4.23
CA CYS A 76 -2.01 -4.62 -5.45
C CYS A 76 -2.75 -5.89 -5.88
N LYS A 77 -4.04 -5.78 -6.18
CA LYS A 77 -4.88 -6.89 -6.67
C LYS A 77 -5.56 -6.51 -7.98
N HIS A 78 -4.91 -6.85 -9.09
CA HIS A 78 -5.48 -6.75 -10.43
C HIS A 78 -6.37 -7.97 -10.74
N TRP A 79 -7.47 -8.11 -9.98
CA TRP A 79 -8.46 -9.15 -10.21
C TRP A 79 -9.56 -8.64 -11.13
N GLY A 80 -9.85 -9.39 -12.20
CA GLY A 80 -11.05 -9.17 -13.00
C GLY A 80 -12.34 -9.40 -12.20
N VAL A 81 -13.48 -8.95 -12.74
CA VAL A 81 -14.80 -9.16 -12.14
C VAL A 81 -15.16 -10.65 -12.16
N ARG A 82 -15.21 -11.32 -11.00
CA ARG A 82 -15.59 -12.73 -10.85
C ARG A 82 -16.35 -12.97 -9.54
N ALA A 83 -17.19 -13.99 -9.51
CA ALA A 83 -17.88 -14.44 -8.29
C ALA A 83 -16.88 -14.95 -7.21
N GLY A 84 -17.22 -14.79 -5.93
CA GLY A 84 -16.35 -15.18 -4.81
C GLY A 84 -15.25 -14.18 -4.45
N LYS A 85 -15.32 -12.95 -4.99
CA LYS A 85 -14.31 -11.90 -4.79
C LYS A 85 -14.18 -11.52 -3.31
N SER A 86 -15.29 -11.39 -2.58
CA SER A 86 -15.29 -10.97 -1.17
C SER A 86 -14.53 -11.94 -0.26
N SER A 87 -14.61 -13.26 -0.47
CA SER A 87 -13.81 -14.23 0.30
C SER A 87 -12.33 -14.19 -0.07
N GLY A 88 -12.02 -14.00 -1.37
CA GLY A 88 -10.66 -13.76 -1.86
C GLY A 88 -10.04 -12.51 -1.24
N ILE A 89 -10.77 -11.39 -1.20
CA ILE A 89 -10.33 -10.13 -0.58
C ILE A 89 -10.07 -10.35 0.91
N ARG A 90 -10.99 -10.98 1.64
CA ARG A 90 -10.77 -11.28 3.07
C ARG A 90 -9.53 -12.13 3.30
N GLY A 91 -9.30 -13.15 2.47
CA GLY A 91 -8.09 -13.96 2.52
C GLY A 91 -6.81 -13.17 2.20
N ALA A 92 -6.86 -12.24 1.24
CA ALA A 92 -5.75 -11.34 0.94
C ALA A 92 -5.49 -10.36 2.10
N ALA A 93 -6.55 -9.82 2.70
CA ALA A 93 -6.48 -8.91 3.84
C ALA A 93 -5.81 -9.58 5.04
N VAL A 94 -6.17 -10.83 5.37
CA VAL A 94 -5.48 -11.59 6.43
C VAL A 94 -3.98 -11.71 6.14
N LYS A 95 -3.59 -12.04 4.91
CA LYS A 95 -2.17 -12.13 4.52
C LYS A 95 -1.47 -10.77 4.60
N GLN A 96 -2.13 -9.70 4.19
CA GLN A 96 -1.58 -8.35 4.22
C GLN A 96 -1.41 -7.83 5.65
N GLY A 97 -2.36 -8.11 6.54
CA GLY A 97 -2.24 -7.80 7.97
C GLY A 97 -1.03 -8.51 8.60
N ILE A 98 -0.80 -9.78 8.26
CA ILE A 98 0.39 -10.53 8.71
C ILE A 98 1.67 -9.86 8.20
N ARG A 99 1.74 -9.47 6.91
CA ARG A 99 2.92 -8.80 6.35
C ARG A 99 3.17 -7.46 7.04
N ALA A 100 2.12 -6.66 7.27
CA ALA A 100 2.23 -5.38 7.94
C ALA A 100 2.74 -5.53 9.38
N HIS A 101 2.22 -6.50 10.12
CA HIS A 101 2.71 -6.80 11.46
C HIS A 101 4.20 -7.18 11.47
N GLN A 102 4.64 -8.00 10.51
CA GLN A 102 6.04 -8.39 10.39
C GLN A 102 6.94 -7.24 9.92
N PHE A 103 6.39 -6.28 9.17
CA PHE A 103 7.09 -5.11 8.67
C PHE A 103 7.41 -4.10 9.79
N GLU A 104 6.61 -4.02 10.86
CA GLU A 104 6.81 -3.08 11.98
C GLU A 104 8.25 -3.13 12.52
N GLY A 105 8.79 -4.34 12.76
CA GLY A 105 10.16 -4.52 13.23
C GLY A 105 11.25 -4.30 12.17
N LYS A 106 10.86 -4.17 10.90
CA LYS A 106 11.75 -3.97 9.75
C LYS A 106 11.75 -2.54 9.21
N LEU A 107 10.87 -1.68 9.72
CA LEU A 107 10.76 -0.29 9.26
C LEU A 107 12.11 0.45 9.27
N PRO A 108 12.95 0.42 10.33
CA PRO A 108 14.25 1.10 10.32
C PRO A 108 15.26 0.52 9.33
N GLU A 109 15.17 -0.77 9.01
CA GLU A 109 16.04 -1.42 8.03
C GLU A 109 15.63 -1.07 6.59
N VAL A 110 14.32 -1.03 6.34
CA VAL A 110 13.75 -0.74 5.01
C VAL A 110 13.80 0.75 4.70
N PHE A 111 13.49 1.60 5.67
CA PHE A 111 13.44 3.06 5.52
C PHE A 111 14.15 3.75 6.70
N PRO A 112 15.50 3.86 6.63
CA PRO A 112 16.32 4.40 7.72
C PRO A 112 15.92 5.81 8.18
N GLU A 113 15.36 6.65 7.31
CA GLU A 113 14.90 8.00 7.63
C GLU A 113 13.74 7.99 8.63
N ALA A 114 12.96 6.91 8.71
CA ALA A 114 11.94 6.77 9.76
C ALA A 114 12.55 6.75 11.16
N THR A 115 13.84 6.44 11.31
CA THR A 115 14.50 6.50 12.62
C THR A 115 14.37 7.89 13.25
N ALA A 116 14.41 8.96 12.46
CA ALA A 116 14.23 10.34 12.95
C ALA A 116 12.77 10.67 13.34
N TRP A 117 11.83 9.77 13.13
CA TRP A 117 10.43 9.96 13.49
C TRP A 117 10.20 9.56 14.95
N GLU A 118 9.28 10.24 15.64
CA GLU A 118 8.88 9.88 17.01
C GLU A 118 7.99 8.63 17.01
N ARG A 119 7.07 8.57 16.05
CA ARG A 119 6.11 7.48 15.84
C ARG A 119 5.92 7.21 14.35
N ALA A 120 5.53 5.98 14.04
CA ALA A 120 5.06 5.57 12.73
C ALA A 120 3.68 4.93 12.84
N LEU A 121 2.79 5.25 11.89
CA LEU A 121 1.46 4.68 11.76
C LEU A 121 1.49 3.72 10.56
N VAL A 122 1.48 2.42 10.83
CA VAL A 122 1.50 1.39 9.79
C VAL A 122 0.08 1.10 9.33
N ILE A 123 -0.16 1.31 8.04
CA ILE A 123 -1.50 1.27 7.44
C ILE A 123 -1.49 0.30 6.27
N PRO A 124 -1.96 -0.95 6.46
CA PRO A 124 -2.08 -1.90 5.37
C PRO A 124 -3.30 -1.60 4.50
N VAL A 125 -3.10 -1.59 3.18
CA VAL A 125 -4.16 -1.40 2.20
C VAL A 125 -4.02 -2.41 1.07
N ILE A 126 -5.15 -2.89 0.56
CA ILE A 126 -5.25 -3.61 -0.70
C ILE A 126 -5.79 -2.64 -1.74
N VAL A 127 -5.06 -2.49 -2.85
CA VAL A 127 -5.50 -1.66 -3.96
C VAL A 127 -6.07 -2.53 -5.06
N THR A 128 -7.33 -2.31 -5.42
CA THR A 128 -8.05 -3.13 -6.42
C THR A 128 -8.31 -2.35 -7.71
N LEU A 129 -8.50 -3.08 -8.81
CA LEU A 129 -8.90 -2.48 -10.08
C LEU A 129 -10.30 -1.86 -10.02
N HIS A 130 -11.23 -2.55 -9.35
CA HIS A 130 -12.64 -2.16 -9.26
C HIS A 130 -13.07 -1.90 -7.83
N GLN A 131 -14.19 -1.18 -7.65
CA GLN A 131 -14.83 -1.06 -6.35
C GLN A 131 -15.26 -2.44 -5.84
N GLU A 132 -14.94 -2.72 -4.57
CA GLU A 132 -15.34 -3.94 -3.89
C GLU A 132 -16.39 -3.65 -2.83
N GLU A 133 -17.15 -4.67 -2.46
CA GLU A 133 -18.07 -4.64 -1.30
C GLU A 133 -17.31 -4.59 0.03
N VAL A 134 -16.19 -5.31 0.12
CA VAL A 134 -15.34 -5.34 1.30
C VAL A 134 -14.40 -4.14 1.23
N ILE A 135 -14.68 -3.11 2.02
CA ILE A 135 -13.86 -1.88 2.11
C ILE A 135 -12.82 -1.95 3.25
N GLU A 136 -13.00 -2.87 4.19
CA GLU A 136 -12.09 -3.14 5.31
C GLU A 136 -12.25 -4.59 5.79
N HIS A 137 -11.14 -5.22 6.21
CA HIS A 137 -11.17 -6.47 6.94
C HIS A 137 -9.96 -6.63 7.87
N ASN A 138 -10.19 -6.79 9.18
CA ASN A 138 -9.17 -7.01 10.21
C ASN A 138 -8.08 -5.93 10.25
N GLY A 139 -8.46 -4.66 10.12
CA GLY A 139 -7.56 -3.51 10.08
C GLY A 139 -6.84 -3.30 8.76
N VAL A 140 -7.20 -4.05 7.71
CA VAL A 140 -6.68 -3.87 6.34
C VAL A 140 -7.74 -3.22 5.47
N PHE A 141 -7.41 -2.04 4.93
CA PHE A 141 -8.30 -1.28 4.07
C PHE A 141 -8.30 -1.83 2.65
N VAL A 142 -9.38 -1.58 1.91
CA VAL A 142 -9.50 -1.94 0.49
C VAL A 142 -9.96 -0.70 -0.26
N ALA A 143 -9.12 -0.25 -1.19
CA ALA A 143 -9.38 0.95 -1.97
C ALA A 143 -9.29 0.63 -3.47
N PRO A 144 -10.29 0.96 -4.29
CA PRO A 144 -10.12 0.88 -5.72
C PRO A 144 -9.14 1.95 -6.20
N ILE A 145 -8.38 1.65 -7.24
CA ILE A 145 -7.32 2.52 -7.76
C ILE A 145 -7.83 3.93 -8.11
N PHE A 146 -9.06 4.04 -8.63
CA PHE A 146 -9.67 5.33 -8.99
C PHE A 146 -10.06 6.20 -7.79
N LYS A 147 -10.12 5.63 -6.58
CA LYS A 147 -10.30 6.38 -5.32
C LYS A 147 -9.01 6.52 -4.52
N LEU A 148 -7.85 6.12 -5.06
CA LEU A 148 -6.62 6.10 -4.28
C LEU A 148 -6.18 7.52 -3.85
N ASN A 149 -6.41 8.55 -4.66
CA ASN A 149 -6.19 9.95 -4.24
C ASN A 149 -7.10 10.34 -3.07
N GLN A 150 -8.39 9.99 -3.12
CA GLN A 150 -9.31 10.24 -2.00
C GLN A 150 -8.85 9.50 -0.73
N PHE A 151 -8.45 8.23 -0.87
CA PHE A 151 -7.91 7.44 0.23
C PHE A 151 -6.68 8.13 0.86
N ILE A 152 -5.78 8.71 0.05
CA ILE A 152 -4.62 9.47 0.53
C ILE A 152 -5.02 10.74 1.31
N GLU A 153 -6.04 11.47 0.87
CA GLU A 153 -6.53 12.62 1.61
C GLU A 153 -7.17 12.22 2.94
N GLU A 154 -7.96 11.14 2.95
CA GLU A 154 -8.54 10.57 4.17
C GLU A 154 -7.46 10.03 5.14
N LEU A 155 -6.38 9.43 4.61
CA LEU A 155 -5.18 9.06 5.37
C LEU A 155 -4.61 10.27 6.10
N ARG A 156 -4.44 11.41 5.41
CA ARG A 156 -3.86 12.64 5.98
C ARG A 156 -4.71 13.23 7.12
N CYS A 157 -6.02 13.06 7.04
CA CYS A 157 -6.96 13.44 8.10
C CYS A 157 -6.98 12.47 9.30
N GLY A 158 -6.27 11.34 9.21
CA GLY A 158 -6.16 10.34 10.30
C GLY A 158 -7.32 9.35 10.38
N ILE A 159 -8.18 9.29 9.35
CA ILE A 159 -9.36 8.42 9.31
C ILE A 159 -8.96 6.93 9.37
N PHE A 160 -7.79 6.60 8.86
CA PHE A 160 -7.27 5.24 8.74
C PHE A 160 -6.08 4.96 9.67
N ASP A 161 -5.92 5.75 10.72
CA ASP A 161 -4.85 5.53 11.69
C ASP A 161 -5.02 4.12 12.28
N GLY A 162 -4.20 3.18 11.77
CA GLY A 162 -4.29 1.77 12.09
C GLY A 162 -3.53 1.47 13.37
N ARG A 163 -2.23 1.20 13.22
CA ARG A 163 -1.36 0.86 14.35
C ARG A 163 -0.20 1.84 14.51
N GLU A 164 -0.11 2.41 15.70
CA GLU A 164 1.02 3.24 16.10
C GLU A 164 2.17 2.38 16.65
N ILE A 165 3.38 2.60 16.15
CA ILE A 165 4.62 2.07 16.70
C ILE A 165 5.55 3.22 17.08
N LYS A 166 6.14 3.16 18.28
CA LYS A 166 7.17 4.11 18.71
C LYS A 166 8.49 3.73 18.04
N VAL A 167 9.01 4.61 17.18
CA VAL A 167 10.21 4.27 16.42
C VAL A 167 11.45 4.23 17.32
N THR A 168 11.51 5.08 18.35
CA THR A 168 12.58 5.07 19.35
C THR A 168 12.72 3.73 20.07
N SER A 169 11.61 3.02 20.34
CA SER A 169 11.65 1.68 20.94
C SER A 169 12.10 0.58 19.98
N LEU A 170 11.99 0.78 18.66
CA LEU A 170 12.50 -0.19 17.67
C LEU A 170 14.03 -0.19 17.62
N ARG A 171 14.66 0.97 17.88
CA ARG A 171 16.14 1.10 17.90
C ARG A 171 16.77 0.29 19.03
N GLN A 172 16.18 0.31 20.23
CA GLN A 172 16.66 -0.47 21.38
C GLN A 172 16.67 -1.99 21.12
N PHE A 173 15.80 -2.49 20.24
CA PHE A 173 15.78 -3.90 19.83
C PHE A 173 16.82 -4.26 18.76
N LEU A 174 17.31 -3.29 17.99
CA LEU A 174 18.28 -3.50 16.91
C LEU A 174 19.73 -3.27 17.34
N GLY A 175 19.98 -2.92 18.60
CA GLY A 175 21.33 -2.81 19.16
C GLY A 175 22.16 -1.65 18.59
N VAL A 176 21.50 -0.59 18.11
CA VAL A 176 22.10 0.66 17.64
C VAL A 176 21.71 1.82 18.54
#